data_AF-A0A6V8NK90-F1
#
_entry.id   AF-A0A6V8NK90-F1
#
_cell.length_a   1.000
_cell.length_b   1.000
_cell.length_c   1.000
_cell.angle_alpha   90.00
_cell.angle_beta   90.00
_cell.angle_gamma   90.00
#
_symmetry.space_group_name_H-M   'P 1'
#
loop_
_entity.id
_entity.type
_entity.pdbx_description
1 polymer ?
#
loop_
_entity_poly.entity_id
_entity_poly.type
_entity_poly.pdbx_seq_one_letter_code
_entity_poly.pdbx_strand_id
1 'polypeptide(L)'
;MLKEAKERDFEPSFVLFDTWYASLGNLKRVRDYGWHWLTRLKSNRLVNPDGEGNIPLSQAKIPPEGRVVHLKGYGFIKVFR
;
A
#
# COMPACT_ATOMS: atom_id res chain seq x y z
N MET A 1 3.68 13.77 -11.83
CA MET A 1 4.16 14.04 -10.44
C MET A 1 5.32 13.14 -9.96
N LEU A 2 5.12 11.82 -9.74
CA LEU A 2 6.17 10.97 -9.13
C LEU A 2 7.42 10.83 -10.00
N LYS A 3 7.23 10.79 -11.33
CA LYS A 3 8.33 10.70 -12.30
C LYS A 3 9.19 11.95 -12.25
N GLU A 4 8.58 13.11 -12.26
CA GLU A 4 9.22 14.42 -12.21
C GLU A 4 9.97 14.62 -10.89
N ALA A 5 9.46 14.09 -9.77
CA ALA A 5 10.18 14.08 -8.50
C ALA A 5 11.44 13.19 -8.59
N LYS A 6 11.34 12.00 -9.20
CA LYS A 6 12.49 11.11 -9.40
C LYS A 6 13.54 11.71 -10.33
N GLU A 7 13.11 12.38 -11.40
CA GLU A 7 13.97 13.11 -12.35
C GLU A 7 14.64 14.34 -11.73
N ARG A 8 14.16 14.82 -10.58
CA ARG A 8 14.76 15.88 -9.77
C ARG A 8 15.52 15.33 -8.55
N ASP A 9 15.87 14.04 -8.59
CA ASP A 9 16.67 13.36 -7.57
C ASP A 9 16.08 13.38 -6.15
N PHE A 10 14.75 13.35 -6.05
CA PHE A 10 14.11 13.17 -4.74
C PHE A 10 14.39 11.77 -4.20
N GLU A 11 14.77 11.68 -2.92
CA GLU A 11 15.02 10.42 -2.21
C GLU A 11 14.22 10.32 -0.90
N PRO A 12 12.87 10.42 -0.95
CA PRO A 12 12.05 10.30 0.25
C PRO A 12 12.13 8.88 0.81
N SER A 13 12.25 8.76 2.12
CA SER A 13 12.04 7.47 2.79
C SER A 13 10.60 6.99 2.63
N PHE A 14 9.63 7.90 2.68
CA PHE A 14 8.20 7.61 2.51
C PHE A 14 7.49 8.66 1.65
N VAL A 15 6.60 8.20 0.78
CA VAL A 15 5.63 9.04 0.08
C VAL A 15 4.27 8.91 0.78
N LEU A 16 3.78 10.01 1.34
CA LEU A 16 2.47 10.08 1.98
C LEU A 16 1.45 10.70 1.02
N PHE A 17 0.30 10.08 0.87
CA PHE A 17 -0.76 10.56 -0.03
C PHE A 17 -2.12 10.04 0.39
N ASP A 18 -3.17 10.70 -0.11
CA ASP A 18 -4.55 10.29 0.14
C ASP A 18 -4.93 8.99 -0.63
N THR A 19 -5.93 8.28 -0.10
CA THR A 19 -6.61 7.12 -0.67
C THR A 19 -6.97 7.28 -2.14
N TRP A 20 -7.30 8.50 -2.59
CA TRP A 20 -7.62 8.77 -3.99
C TRP A 20 -6.48 8.40 -4.95
N TYR A 21 -5.24 8.45 -4.47
CA TYR A 21 -4.04 8.09 -5.24
C TYR A 21 -3.56 6.65 -5.01
N ALA A 22 -4.25 5.85 -4.19
CA ALA A 22 -3.86 4.47 -3.83
C ALA A 22 -4.19 3.41 -4.92
N SER A 23 -4.11 3.78 -6.20
CA SER A 23 -4.24 2.85 -7.32
C SER A 23 -3.06 1.86 -7.33
N LEU A 24 -3.27 0.63 -7.85
CA LEU A 24 -2.16 -0.34 -7.95
C LEU A 24 -0.98 0.20 -8.77
N GLY A 25 -1.26 0.96 -9.83
CA GLY A 25 -0.22 1.58 -10.65
C GLY A 25 0.64 2.56 -9.86
N ASN A 26 0.03 3.41 -9.04
CA ASN A 26 0.76 4.37 -8.20
C ASN A 26 1.55 3.67 -7.10
N LEU A 27 0.97 2.71 -6.40
CA LEU A 27 1.67 1.96 -5.34
C LEU A 27 2.90 1.23 -5.90
N LYS A 28 2.76 0.60 -7.07
CA LYS A 28 3.88 -0.05 -7.76
C LYS A 28 4.92 0.97 -8.18
N ARG A 29 4.50 2.10 -8.76
CA ARG A 29 5.42 3.16 -9.19
C ARG A 29 6.29 3.69 -8.04
N VAL A 30 5.72 3.93 -6.87
CA VAL A 30 6.48 4.37 -5.69
C VAL A 30 7.53 3.32 -5.30
N ARG A 31 7.13 2.03 -5.27
CA ARG A 31 8.02 0.91 -4.98
C ARG A 31 9.13 0.76 -6.03
N ASP A 32 8.82 0.93 -7.31
CA ASP A 32 9.77 0.77 -8.42
C ASP A 32 10.88 1.85 -8.36
N TYR A 33 10.61 2.99 -7.72
CA TYR A 33 11.61 4.02 -7.42
C TYR A 33 12.43 3.75 -6.14
N GLY A 34 12.18 2.64 -5.46
CA GLY A 34 12.85 2.27 -4.21
C GLY A 34 12.30 2.98 -2.97
N TRP A 35 11.19 3.72 -3.11
CA TRP A 35 10.60 4.48 -2.01
C TRP A 35 9.52 3.66 -1.29
N HIS A 36 9.32 3.93 0.01
CA HIS A 36 8.17 3.41 0.74
C HIS A 36 6.95 4.33 0.57
N TRP A 37 5.78 3.83 0.91
CA TRP A 37 4.54 4.61 0.92
C TRP A 37 3.76 4.39 2.20
N LEU A 38 3.00 5.41 2.60
CA LEU A 38 2.01 5.32 3.65
C LEU A 38 0.74 6.04 3.16
N THR A 39 -0.35 5.29 3.07
CA THR A 39 -1.64 5.83 2.62
C THR A 39 -2.79 5.08 3.29
N ARG A 40 -3.95 5.71 3.31
CA ARG A 40 -5.20 5.05 3.66
C ARG A 40 -5.63 4.15 2.49
N LEU A 41 -6.13 2.96 2.81
CA LEU A 41 -6.69 2.04 1.81
C LEU A 41 -8.21 2.03 1.91
N LYS A 42 -8.90 1.94 0.76
CA LYS A 42 -10.35 1.72 0.76
C LYS A 42 -10.67 0.38 1.43
N SER A 43 -11.75 0.36 2.21
CA SER A 43 -12.21 -0.81 2.96
C SER A 43 -12.50 -2.04 2.09
N ASN A 44 -12.88 -1.84 0.83
CA ASN A 44 -13.18 -2.90 -0.13
C ASN A 44 -11.96 -3.45 -0.88
N ARG A 45 -10.72 -3.02 -0.54
CA ARG A 45 -9.51 -3.60 -1.12
C ARG A 45 -9.40 -5.06 -0.72
N LEU A 46 -9.15 -5.93 -1.70
CA LEU A 46 -9.02 -7.36 -1.45
C LEU A 46 -7.62 -7.70 -0.94
N VAL A 47 -7.57 -8.32 0.24
CA VAL A 47 -6.36 -8.77 0.91
C VAL A 47 -6.47 -10.24 1.30
N ASN A 48 -5.33 -10.93 1.35
CA ASN A 48 -5.22 -12.27 1.88
C ASN A 48 -4.38 -12.21 3.17
N PRO A 49 -5.01 -12.27 4.36
CA PRO A 49 -4.34 -12.10 5.64
C PRO A 49 -3.77 -13.41 6.24
N ASP A 50 -4.20 -14.57 5.76
CA ASP A 50 -3.95 -15.90 6.35
C ASP A 50 -3.57 -16.98 5.33
N GLY A 51 -3.61 -16.68 4.03
CA GLY A 51 -3.32 -17.62 2.95
C GLY A 51 -4.56 -18.32 2.39
N GLU A 52 -5.74 -18.18 3.02
CA GLU A 52 -6.93 -18.98 2.68
C GLU A 52 -7.79 -18.36 1.57
N GLY A 53 -7.55 -17.10 1.23
CA GLY A 53 -8.28 -16.44 0.16
C GLY A 53 -8.25 -14.92 0.26
N ASN A 54 -8.89 -14.26 -0.70
CA ASN A 54 -9.01 -12.80 -0.68
C ASN A 54 -10.32 -12.38 0.00
N ILE A 55 -10.22 -11.55 1.04
CA ILE A 55 -11.35 -10.90 1.70
C ILE A 55 -11.23 -9.38 1.59
N PRO A 56 -12.34 -8.61 1.71
CA PRO A 56 -12.27 -7.15 1.86
C PRO A 56 -11.46 -6.76 3.10
N LEU A 57 -10.63 -5.72 2.99
CA LEU A 57 -9.79 -5.21 4.07
C LEU A 57 -10.59 -4.84 5.33
N SER A 58 -11.84 -4.39 5.18
CA SER A 58 -12.73 -4.14 6.32
C SER A 58 -12.98 -5.35 7.22
N GLN A 59 -12.93 -6.56 6.66
CA GLN A 59 -13.16 -7.81 7.37
C GLN A 59 -11.88 -8.40 7.97
N ALA A 60 -10.71 -7.90 7.58
CA ALA A 60 -9.44 -8.36 8.13
C ALA A 60 -9.29 -7.91 9.60
N LYS A 61 -8.95 -8.85 10.49
CA LYS A 61 -8.58 -8.55 11.87
C LYS A 61 -7.16 -7.97 11.91
N ILE A 62 -7.06 -6.71 12.32
CA ILE A 62 -5.80 -5.95 12.41
C ILE A 62 -5.58 -5.60 13.90
N PRO A 63 -4.56 -6.16 14.57
CA PRO A 63 -4.23 -5.82 15.94
C PRO A 63 -3.48 -4.48 16.03
N PRO A 64 -3.31 -3.88 17.22
CA PRO A 64 -2.67 -2.56 17.39
C PRO A 64 -1.25 -2.45 16.82
N GLU A 65 -0.47 -3.54 16.85
CA GLU A 65 0.88 -3.64 16.27
C GLU A 65 0.89 -3.68 14.72
N GLY A 66 -0.30 -3.72 14.12
CA GLY A 66 -0.53 -3.89 12.69
C GLY A 66 -0.43 -5.35 12.23
N ARG A 67 -0.81 -5.61 10.98
CA ARG A 67 -0.76 -6.94 10.37
C ARG A 67 -0.13 -6.88 8.99
N VAL A 68 0.73 -7.85 8.69
CA VAL A 68 1.20 -8.06 7.31
C VAL A 68 0.15 -8.88 6.56
N VAL A 69 -0.30 -8.38 5.42
CA VAL A 69 -1.29 -9.04 4.56
C VAL A 69 -0.84 -8.97 3.10
N HIS A 70 -1.26 -9.94 2.29
CA HIS A 70 -1.02 -9.87 0.84
C HIS A 70 -2.12 -9.06 0.15
N LEU A 71 -1.81 -7.89 -0.37
CA LEU A 71 -2.74 -7.06 -1.15
C LEU A 71 -2.83 -7.58 -2.58
N LYS A 72 -4.04 -7.96 -3.01
CA LYS A 72 -4.30 -8.50 -4.35
C LYS A 72 -3.75 -7.57 -5.44
N GLY A 73 -2.87 -8.10 -6.29
CA GLY A 73 -2.25 -7.38 -7.41
C GLY A 73 -1.06 -6.48 -7.05
N TYR A 74 -0.65 -6.43 -5.78
CA TYR A 74 0.52 -5.67 -5.32
C TYR A 74 1.63 -6.55 -4.71
N GLY A 75 1.30 -7.31 -3.66
CA GLY A 75 2.25 -8.04 -2.82
C GLY A 75 1.98 -7.80 -1.33
N PHE A 76 2.96 -8.14 -0.48
CA PHE A 76 2.85 -7.97 0.96
C PHE A 76 2.92 -6.49 1.37
N ILE A 77 2.02 -6.10 2.27
CA ILE A 77 1.96 -4.78 2.90
C ILE A 77 1.71 -4.95 4.39
N LYS A 78 2.10 -3.95 5.19
CA LYS A 78 1.70 -3.85 6.60
C LYS A 78 0.54 -2.87 6.71
N VAL A 79 -0.55 -3.28 7.35
CA VAL A 79 -1.75 -2.46 7.61
C VAL A 79 -1.90 -2.21 9.11
N PHE A 80 -2.46 -1.06 9.46
CA PHE A 80 -2.70 -0.60 10.84
C PHE A 80 -4.15 -0.13 10.97
N ARG A 81 -4.70 -0.14 12.19
CA ARG A 81 -6.01 0.39 12.54
C ARG A 81 -5.95 1.08 13.89
#